data_AF-A0AA95GWE4-F1
#
_entry.id   AF-A0AA95GWE4-F1
#
_cell.length_a   1.000
_cell.length_b   1.000
_cell.length_c   1.000
_cell.angle_alpha   90.00
_cell.angle_beta   90.00
_cell.angle_gamma   90.00
#
_symmetry.space_group_name_H-M   'P 1'
#
loop_
_entity.id
_entity.type
_entity.pdbx_description
1 polymer ?
#
loop_
_entity_poly.entity_id
_entity_poly.type
_entity_poly.pdbx_seq_one_letter_code
_entity_poly.pdbx_strand_id
1 'polypeptide(L)'
;MLKSKLLEKAKKQFEELDKLKVEVGVLENTRPYKDSDISVVEVATIHEFGTEKIQPRSFLRVPIRDHQKAIIEKAVKEKYRLFISGEISAKEFLAYIGEEAVTWSKEAFDTQGFGSWPEYKQSTLEKKYYEGYLITREKIGNAVKYTNNDAAKLLRVTGNLANSITYQVVKK
;
A
#
# COMPACT_ATOMS: atom_id res chain seq x y z
N MET A 1 -11.45 -23.15 -36.85
CA MET A 1 -12.07 -23.70 -35.62
C MET A 1 -11.32 -23.37 -34.32
N LEU A 2 -9.98 -23.41 -34.24
CA LEU A 2 -9.28 -23.08 -32.97
C LEU A 2 -9.46 -21.61 -32.53
N LYS A 3 -9.33 -20.67 -33.47
CA LYS A 3 -9.49 -19.22 -33.20
C LYS A 3 -10.89 -18.86 -32.67
N SER A 4 -11.94 -19.54 -33.13
CA SER A 4 -13.31 -19.28 -32.66
C SER A 4 -13.54 -19.78 -31.23
N LYS A 5 -12.96 -20.93 -30.86
CA LYS A 5 -13.02 -21.45 -29.48
C LYS A 5 -12.26 -20.56 -28.48
N LEU A 6 -11.08 -20.06 -28.87
CA LEU A 6 -10.32 -19.13 -28.02
C LEU A 6 -11.09 -17.81 -27.82
N LEU A 7 -11.66 -17.26 -28.90
CA LEU A 7 -12.47 -16.05 -28.81
C LEU A 7 -13.68 -16.21 -27.89
N GLU A 8 -14.36 -17.37 -27.95
CA GLU A 8 -15.49 -17.66 -27.07
C GLU A 8 -15.07 -17.77 -25.59
N LYS A 9 -13.92 -18.41 -25.32
CA LYS A 9 -13.36 -18.48 -23.95
C LYS A 9 -12.99 -17.10 -23.42
N ALA A 10 -12.28 -16.31 -24.23
CA ALA A 10 -11.90 -14.94 -23.86
C ALA A 10 -13.14 -14.09 -23.57
N LYS A 11 -14.19 -14.19 -24.41
CA LYS A 11 -15.46 -13.48 -24.19
C LYS A 11 -16.08 -13.83 -22.83
N LYS A 12 -16.21 -15.13 -22.51
CA LYS A 12 -16.73 -15.59 -21.21
C LYS A 12 -15.89 -15.08 -20.03
N GLN A 13 -14.57 -15.07 -20.18
CA GLN A 13 -13.65 -14.57 -19.16
C GLN A 13 -13.84 -13.07 -18.91
N PHE A 14 -13.99 -12.26 -19.95
CA PHE A 14 -14.27 -10.82 -19.81
C PHE A 14 -15.68 -10.54 -19.28
N GLU A 15 -16.69 -11.31 -19.68
CA GLU A 15 -18.05 -11.21 -19.12
C GLU A 15 -18.07 -11.49 -17.62
N GLU A 16 -17.25 -12.41 -17.14
CA GLU A 16 -17.13 -12.68 -15.70
C GLU A 16 -16.29 -11.63 -14.98
N LEU A 17 -15.18 -11.19 -15.60
CA LEU A 17 -14.33 -10.13 -15.07
C LEU A 17 -15.12 -8.84 -14.82
N ASP A 18 -16.05 -8.49 -15.71
CA ASP A 18 -16.86 -7.27 -15.58
C ASP A 18 -17.80 -7.30 -14.36
N LYS A 19 -18.17 -8.48 -13.86
CA LYS A 19 -19.01 -8.64 -12.65
C LYS A 19 -18.22 -8.59 -11.36
N LEU A 20 -16.89 -8.57 -11.43
CA LEU A 20 -16.02 -8.68 -10.28
C LEU A 20 -15.19 -7.40 -10.10
N LYS A 21 -14.84 -7.11 -8.86
CA LYS A 21 -13.89 -6.06 -8.48
C LYS A 21 -12.92 -6.59 -7.43
N VAL A 22 -11.76 -5.96 -7.35
CA VAL A 22 -10.80 -6.18 -6.27
C VAL A 22 -10.87 -5.00 -5.32
N GLU A 23 -11.03 -5.29 -4.02
CA GLU A 23 -10.96 -4.32 -2.94
C GLU A 23 -9.67 -4.55 -2.18
N VAL A 24 -8.96 -3.47 -1.86
CA VAL A 24 -7.66 -3.51 -1.17
C VAL A 24 -7.75 -2.60 0.05
N GLY A 25 -7.31 -3.09 1.21
CA GLY A 25 -7.43 -2.32 2.44
C GLY A 25 -6.90 -3.07 3.67
N VAL A 26 -7.23 -2.52 4.83
CA VAL A 26 -6.92 -3.08 6.15
C VAL A 26 -8.18 -3.74 6.69
N LEU A 27 -8.16 -5.07 6.90
CA LEU A 27 -9.32 -5.81 7.40
C LEU A 27 -9.35 -5.90 8.94
N GLU A 28 -10.56 -5.89 9.50
CA GLU A 28 -10.88 -5.66 10.93
C GLU A 28 -10.38 -6.69 11.97
N ASN A 29 -9.70 -7.77 11.57
CA ASN A 29 -9.34 -8.85 12.52
C ASN A 29 -7.96 -8.72 13.18
N THR A 30 -7.43 -7.51 13.29
CA THR A 30 -6.13 -7.29 13.93
C THR A 30 -6.32 -6.72 15.34
N ARG A 31 -5.82 -7.46 16.34
CA ARG A 31 -5.90 -7.11 17.76
C ARG A 31 -5.36 -5.68 17.98
N PRO A 32 -5.87 -4.96 19.00
CA PRO A 32 -5.28 -3.68 19.41
C PRO A 32 -3.77 -3.82 19.60
N TYR A 33 -3.04 -2.73 19.39
CA TYR A 33 -1.62 -2.73 19.73
C TYR A 33 -1.47 -3.14 21.21
N LYS A 34 -0.47 -3.98 21.52
CA LYS A 34 -0.36 -4.64 22.85
C LYS A 34 -0.46 -3.68 24.05
N ASP A 35 -0.14 -2.41 23.83
CA ASP A 35 -0.08 -1.35 24.85
C ASP A 35 -1.06 -0.19 24.56
N SER A 36 -2.10 -0.39 23.74
CA SER A 36 -3.05 0.66 23.39
C SER A 36 -4.43 0.10 23.00
N ASP A 37 -5.48 0.85 23.36
CA ASP A 37 -6.85 0.59 22.93
C ASP A 37 -7.09 0.92 21.45
N ILE A 38 -6.10 1.48 20.74
CA ILE A 38 -6.22 1.82 19.33
C ILE A 38 -6.14 0.57 18.45
N SER A 39 -7.13 0.41 17.58
CA SER A 39 -7.17 -0.63 16.55
C SER A 39 -6.22 -0.31 15.40
N VAL A 40 -5.83 -1.35 14.66
CA VAL A 40 -5.00 -1.19 13.46
C VAL A 40 -5.74 -0.39 12.38
N VAL A 41 -7.07 -0.50 12.30
CA VAL A 41 -7.91 0.26 11.37
C VAL A 41 -7.89 1.75 11.71
N GLU A 42 -7.94 2.14 12.99
CA GLU A 42 -7.82 3.53 13.40
C GLU A 42 -6.44 4.10 13.08
N VAL A 43 -5.37 3.34 13.35
CA VAL A 43 -4.00 3.73 12.97
C VAL A 43 -3.87 3.87 11.46
N ALA A 44 -4.42 2.94 10.68
CA ALA A 44 -4.46 3.00 9.22
C ALA A 44 -5.16 4.30 8.76
N THR A 45 -6.31 4.61 9.34
CA THR A 45 -7.12 5.79 9.00
C THR A 45 -6.37 7.09 9.29
N ILE A 46 -5.74 7.20 10.47
CA ILE A 46 -4.93 8.35 10.85
C ILE A 46 -3.77 8.55 9.86
N HIS A 47 -3.13 7.49 9.40
CA HIS A 47 -2.05 7.61 8.44
C HIS A 47 -2.54 7.88 7.02
N GLU A 48 -3.63 7.28 6.56
CA GLU A 48 -4.17 7.52 5.22
C GLU A 48 -4.65 8.96 5.00
N PHE A 49 -5.29 9.54 6.02
CA PHE A 49 -6.00 10.81 5.90
C PHE A 49 -5.42 11.94 6.76
N GLY A 50 -4.58 11.61 7.74
CA GLY A 50 -4.08 12.57 8.70
C GLY A 50 -5.15 12.98 9.73
N THR A 51 -4.78 13.96 10.54
CA THR A 51 -5.63 14.68 11.50
C THR A 51 -5.22 16.15 11.49
N GLU A 52 -5.85 16.99 12.31
CA GLU A 52 -5.41 18.37 12.52
C GLU A 52 -3.93 18.49 12.96
N LYS A 53 -3.41 17.47 13.66
CA LYS A 53 -2.05 17.47 14.23
C LYS A 53 -1.07 16.59 13.45
N ILE A 54 -1.57 15.63 12.68
CA ILE A 54 -0.77 14.61 11.99
C ILE A 54 -1.00 14.73 10.49
N GLN A 55 0.05 15.00 9.72
CA GLN A 55 -0.07 15.04 8.26
C GLN A 55 -0.31 13.64 7.67
N PRO A 56 -1.10 13.54 6.57
CA PRO A 56 -1.35 12.27 5.90
C PRO A 56 -0.06 11.67 5.33
N ARG A 57 0.05 10.35 5.47
CA ARG A 57 1.08 9.48 4.92
C ARG A 57 0.40 8.25 4.31
N SER A 58 -0.30 8.49 3.21
CA SER A 58 -1.07 7.46 2.51
C SER A 58 -0.16 6.37 1.97
N PHE A 59 -0.46 5.13 2.37
CA PHE A 59 0.18 3.90 1.91
C PHE A 59 -0.78 3.06 1.05
N LEU A 60 -2.09 3.32 1.07
CA LEU A 60 -3.10 2.66 0.23
C LEU A 60 -3.52 3.56 -0.93
N ARG A 61 -4.21 4.66 -0.63
CA ARG A 61 -4.93 5.44 -1.63
C ARG A 61 -3.99 6.07 -2.66
N VAL A 62 -2.93 6.73 -2.21
CA VAL A 62 -1.98 7.43 -3.08
C VAL A 62 -1.13 6.42 -3.87
N PRO A 63 -0.46 5.42 -3.25
CA PRO A 63 0.31 4.43 -4.00
C PRO A 63 -0.51 3.66 -5.05
N ILE A 64 -1.70 3.18 -4.70
CA ILE A 64 -2.53 2.43 -5.65
C ILE A 64 -3.01 3.33 -6.79
N ARG A 65 -3.42 4.57 -6.51
CA ARG A 65 -3.85 5.52 -7.54
C ARG A 65 -2.70 5.88 -8.48
N ASP A 66 -1.54 6.24 -7.93
CA ASP A 66 -0.42 6.78 -8.71
C ASP A 66 0.31 5.69 -9.50
N HIS A 67 0.24 4.43 -9.03
CA HIS A 67 0.86 3.27 -9.67
C HIS A 67 -0.15 2.29 -10.29
N GLN A 68 -1.42 2.67 -10.42
CA GLN A 68 -2.49 1.81 -10.96
C GLN A 68 -2.12 1.22 -12.32
N LYS A 69 -1.55 2.04 -13.20
CA LYS A 69 -1.13 1.62 -14.54
C LYS A 69 -0.06 0.54 -14.45
N ALA A 70 0.97 0.72 -13.62
CA ALA A 70 2.06 -0.25 -13.46
C ALA A 70 1.56 -1.58 -12.89
N ILE A 71 0.65 -1.52 -11.91
CA ILE A 71 -0.03 -2.69 -11.33
C ILE A 71 -0.74 -3.49 -12.43
N ILE A 72 -1.57 -2.82 -13.23
CA ILE A 72 -2.34 -3.46 -14.30
C ILE A 72 -1.42 -3.99 -15.41
N GLU A 73 -0.44 -3.21 -15.83
CA GLU A 73 0.51 -3.60 -16.89
C GLU A 73 1.28 -4.87 -16.50
N LYS A 74 1.69 -5.00 -15.24
CA LYS A 74 2.35 -6.21 -14.74
C LYS A 74 1.41 -7.42 -14.79
N ALA A 75 0.17 -7.28 -14.32
CA ALA A 75 -0.83 -8.33 -14.41
C ALA A 75 -1.12 -8.76 -15.86
N VAL A 76 -1.25 -7.80 -16.78
CA VAL A 76 -1.46 -8.09 -18.19
C VAL A 76 -0.23 -8.81 -18.78
N LYS A 77 0.98 -8.32 -18.49
CA LYS A 77 2.21 -8.93 -19.00
C LYS A 77 2.37 -10.39 -18.55
N GLU A 78 2.05 -10.69 -17.30
CA GLU A 78 2.34 -11.99 -16.70
C GLU A 78 1.18 -12.99 -16.80
N LYS A 79 -0.07 -12.52 -16.73
CA LYS A 79 -1.24 -13.41 -16.56
C LYS A 79 -2.27 -13.35 -17.69
N TYR A 80 -2.19 -12.36 -18.58
CA TYR A 80 -3.23 -12.16 -19.62
C TYR A 80 -3.43 -13.37 -20.52
N ARG A 81 -2.34 -14.03 -20.96
CA ARG A 81 -2.44 -15.20 -21.84
C ARG A 81 -3.16 -16.37 -21.19
N LEU A 82 -2.87 -16.62 -19.92
CA LEU A 82 -3.52 -17.66 -19.11
C LEU A 82 -4.99 -17.33 -18.87
N PHE A 83 -5.29 -16.04 -18.68
CA PHE A 83 -6.66 -15.56 -18.51
C PHE A 83 -7.49 -15.77 -19.78
N ILE A 84 -7.02 -15.30 -20.94
CA ILE A 84 -7.77 -15.43 -22.19
C ILE A 84 -7.87 -16.87 -22.71
N SER A 85 -6.91 -17.75 -22.38
CA SER A 85 -6.98 -19.18 -22.69
C SER A 85 -7.93 -19.96 -21.76
N GLY A 86 -8.30 -19.34 -20.63
CA GLY A 86 -9.13 -19.91 -19.58
C GLY A 86 -8.39 -20.87 -18.66
N GLU A 87 -7.06 -20.81 -18.63
CA GLU A 87 -6.22 -21.56 -17.67
C GLU A 87 -6.30 -20.98 -16.26
N ILE A 88 -6.57 -19.67 -16.14
CA ILE A 88 -6.96 -19.02 -14.89
C ILE A 88 -8.33 -18.35 -15.05
N SER A 89 -9.08 -18.28 -13.97
CA SER A 89 -10.37 -17.60 -13.88
C SER A 89 -10.22 -16.08 -13.78
N ALA A 90 -11.29 -15.35 -14.08
CA ALA A 90 -11.39 -13.91 -13.80
C ALA A 90 -11.10 -13.57 -12.34
N LYS A 91 -11.51 -14.43 -11.39
CA LYS A 91 -11.23 -14.25 -9.96
C LYS A 91 -9.74 -14.36 -9.66
N GLU A 92 -9.04 -15.34 -10.23
CA GLU A 92 -7.58 -15.50 -10.07
C GLU A 92 -6.80 -14.37 -10.75
N PHE A 93 -7.27 -13.88 -11.91
CA PHE A 93 -6.66 -12.73 -12.57
C PHE A 93 -6.79 -11.45 -11.73
N LEU A 94 -7.97 -11.19 -11.15
CA LEU A 94 -8.16 -10.07 -10.21
C LEU A 94 -7.42 -10.26 -8.89
N ALA A 95 -7.28 -11.49 -8.41
CA ALA A 95 -6.52 -11.79 -7.21
C ALA A 95 -5.05 -11.38 -7.38
N TYR A 96 -4.45 -11.69 -8.54
CA TYR A 96 -3.10 -11.25 -8.87
C TYR A 96 -2.98 -9.72 -8.90
N ILE A 97 -3.98 -9.00 -9.45
CA ILE A 97 -4.01 -7.52 -9.38
C ILE A 97 -4.06 -7.04 -7.92
N GLY A 98 -4.82 -7.72 -7.06
CA GLY A 98 -4.88 -7.43 -5.62
C GLY A 98 -3.54 -7.65 -4.91
N GLU A 99 -2.84 -8.73 -5.22
CA GLU A 99 -1.50 -9.03 -4.68
C GLU A 99 -0.49 -7.94 -5.04
N GLU A 100 -0.51 -7.51 -6.30
CA GLU A 100 0.35 -6.41 -6.77
C GLU A 100 -0.01 -5.10 -6.07
N ALA A 101 -1.29 -4.77 -5.93
CA ALA A 101 -1.72 -3.57 -5.21
C ALA A 101 -1.29 -3.59 -3.72
N VAL A 102 -1.39 -4.73 -3.03
CA VAL A 102 -0.88 -4.90 -1.67
C VAL A 102 0.65 -4.74 -1.63
N THR A 103 1.36 -5.24 -2.64
CA THR A 103 2.82 -5.09 -2.76
C THR A 103 3.21 -3.62 -2.84
N TRP A 104 2.60 -2.86 -3.75
CA TRP A 104 2.82 -1.40 -3.86
C TRP A 104 2.48 -0.65 -2.57
N SER A 105 1.43 -1.08 -1.88
CA SER A 105 1.05 -0.49 -0.60
C SER A 105 2.11 -0.75 0.49
N LYS A 106 2.71 -1.95 0.53
CA LYS A 106 3.81 -2.28 1.44
C LYS A 106 5.10 -1.55 1.07
N GLU A 107 5.42 -1.43 -0.21
CA GLU A 107 6.58 -0.69 -0.70
C GLU A 107 6.55 0.79 -0.32
N ALA A 108 5.35 1.39 -0.19
CA ALA A 108 5.21 2.76 0.30
C ALA A 108 5.85 2.97 1.68
N PHE A 109 5.84 1.97 2.56
CA PHE A 109 6.51 2.09 3.87
C PHE A 109 8.03 2.12 3.76
N ASP A 110 8.59 1.42 2.78
CA ASP A 110 10.03 1.38 2.56
C ASP A 110 10.53 2.64 1.85
N THR A 111 9.76 3.12 0.88
CA THR A 111 10.09 4.29 0.05
C THR A 111 9.60 5.62 0.62
N GLN A 112 9.00 5.61 1.81
CA GLN A 112 8.39 6.79 2.43
C GLN A 112 7.32 7.44 1.53
N GLY A 113 6.39 6.62 1.04
CA GLY A 113 5.35 7.01 0.10
C GLY A 113 5.92 7.38 -1.26
N PHE A 114 6.95 6.68 -1.73
CA PHE A 114 7.68 7.02 -2.96
C PHE A 114 8.22 8.46 -2.93
N GLY A 115 8.69 8.89 -1.75
CA GLY A 115 9.17 10.24 -1.50
C GLY A 115 8.08 11.30 -1.33
N SER A 116 6.79 10.94 -1.33
CA SER A 116 5.68 11.89 -1.19
C SER A 116 5.31 12.20 0.26
N TRP A 117 5.74 11.38 1.23
CA TRP A 117 5.35 11.60 2.62
C TRP A 117 6.04 12.82 3.22
N PRO A 118 5.27 13.70 3.90
CA PRO A 118 5.85 14.86 4.53
C PRO A 118 6.79 14.48 5.68
N GLU A 119 7.94 15.16 5.70
CA GLU A 119 8.92 15.04 6.77
C GLU A 119 8.31 15.36 8.13
N TYR A 120 8.96 14.87 9.19
CA TYR A 120 8.65 15.30 10.54
C TYR A 120 8.96 16.78 10.74
N LYS A 121 8.18 17.45 11.59
CA LYS A 121 8.53 18.79 12.07
C LYS A 121 9.88 18.74 12.79
N GLN A 122 10.67 19.81 12.67
CA GLN A 122 11.99 19.89 13.34
C GLN A 122 11.90 19.65 14.85
N SER A 123 10.86 20.16 15.52
CA SER A 123 10.64 19.90 16.96
C SER A 123 10.36 18.43 17.29
N THR A 124 9.73 17.69 16.36
CA THR A 124 9.51 16.25 16.52
C THR A 124 10.81 15.48 16.34
N LEU A 125 11.63 15.86 15.36
CA LEU A 125 12.95 15.25 15.15
C LEU A 125 13.89 15.53 16.32
N GLU A 126 13.88 16.75 16.85
CA GLU A 126 14.62 17.14 18.04
C GLU A 126 14.22 16.29 19.26
N LYS A 127 12.92 16.18 19.54
CA LYS A 127 12.41 15.33 20.63
C LYS A 127 12.90 13.89 20.48
N LYS A 128 12.75 13.31 19.29
CA LYS A 128 13.21 11.94 19.00
C LYS A 128 14.73 11.80 19.14
N TYR A 129 15.52 12.79 18.76
CA TYR A 129 16.96 12.78 18.97
C TYR A 129 17.30 12.66 20.45
N TYR A 130 16.65 13.46 21.30
CA TYR A 130 16.83 13.39 22.76
C TYR A 130 16.26 12.12 23.40
N GLU A 131 15.27 11.48 22.77
CA GLU A 131 14.77 10.14 23.14
C GLU A 131 15.71 9.00 22.70
N GLY A 132 16.84 9.30 22.05
CA GLY A 132 17.86 8.33 21.64
C GLY A 132 17.61 7.67 20.27
N TYR A 133 16.69 8.20 19.46
CA TYR A 133 16.54 7.75 18.07
C TYR A 133 17.73 8.18 17.21
N LEU A 134 18.08 7.35 16.23
CA LEU A 134 19.15 7.63 15.25
C LEU A 134 18.74 8.76 14.29
N ILE A 135 18.94 10.00 14.73
CA ILE A 135 18.66 11.24 14.00
C ILE A 135 19.96 12.03 13.93
N THR A 136 20.25 12.60 12.77
CA THR A 136 21.43 13.45 12.58
C THR A 136 21.13 14.85 13.11
N ARG A 137 22.07 15.40 13.89
CA ARG A 137 22.03 16.78 14.38
C ARG A 137 23.20 17.57 13.81
N GLU A 138 22.89 18.55 12.98
CA GLU A 138 23.89 19.40 12.32
C GLU A 138 23.73 20.86 12.75
N LYS A 139 24.84 21.53 13.02
CA LYS A 139 24.86 22.97 13.24
C LYS A 139 25.19 23.68 11.92
N ILE A 140 24.27 24.51 11.45
CA ILE A 140 24.40 25.28 10.21
C ILE A 140 24.35 26.77 10.60
N GLY A 141 25.53 27.40 10.69
CA GLY A 141 25.66 28.73 11.26
C GLY A 141 25.20 28.79 12.72
N ASN A 142 24.20 29.63 13.00
CA ASN A 142 23.58 29.74 14.33
C ASN A 142 22.35 28.83 14.52
N ALA A 143 21.94 28.10 13.48
CA ALA A 143 20.79 27.19 13.54
C ALA A 143 21.24 25.73 13.77
N VAL A 144 20.35 24.94 14.36
CA VAL A 144 20.48 23.48 14.45
C VAL A 144 19.42 22.86 13.55
N LYS A 145 19.85 21.93 12.69
CA LYS A 145 18.97 21.14 11.83
C LYS A 145 19.02 19.69 12.28
N TYR A 146 17.86 19.08 12.44
CA TYR A 146 17.71 17.65 12.66
C TYR A 146 17.25 17.01 11.36
N THR A 147 17.93 15.94 10.94
CA THR A 147 17.64 15.20 9.71
C THR A 147 17.29 13.77 10.05
N ASN A 148 16.20 13.29 9.45
CA ASN A 148 15.75 11.92 9.64
C ASN A 148 16.65 10.98 8.84
N ASN A 149 17.28 10.01 9.51
CA ASN A 149 18.08 8.99 8.81
C ASN A 149 17.18 7.79 8.47
N ASP A 150 17.61 6.91 7.56
CA ASP A 150 16.84 5.70 7.17
C ASP A 150 16.46 4.81 8.36
N ALA A 151 17.27 4.82 9.42
CA ALA A 151 16.96 4.13 10.67
C ALA A 151 15.71 4.70 11.39
N ALA A 152 15.26 5.90 11.05
CA ALA A 152 14.15 6.62 11.65
C ALA A 152 12.99 6.88 10.65
N LYS A 153 12.70 5.91 9.74
CA LYS A 153 11.52 5.91 8.85
C LYS A 153 10.28 6.59 9.46
N LEU A 154 9.63 7.46 8.69
CA LEU A 154 8.46 8.26 9.11
C LEU A 154 7.34 7.35 9.61
N LEU A 155 7.04 6.31 8.85
CA LEU A 155 6.22 5.19 9.28
C LEU A 155 7.07 3.94 9.25
N ARG A 156 7.29 3.36 10.44
CA ARG A 156 7.98 2.07 10.55
C ARG A 156 6.97 0.95 10.37
N VAL A 157 7.32 -0.04 9.54
CA VAL A 157 6.62 -1.32 9.53
C VAL A 157 6.89 -2.01 10.87
N THR A 158 6.01 -1.82 11.85
CA THR A 158 6.02 -2.61 13.10
C THR A 158 5.38 -3.98 12.91
N GLY A 159 5.21 -4.42 11.65
CA GLY A 159 4.53 -5.65 11.27
C GLY A 159 3.02 -5.51 11.27
N ASN A 160 2.41 -5.07 12.37
CA ASN A 160 0.94 -5.12 12.54
C ASN A 160 0.16 -4.39 11.45
N LEU A 161 0.51 -3.14 11.14
CA LEU A 161 -0.19 -2.36 10.11
C LEU A 161 0.08 -2.92 8.71
N ALA A 162 1.35 -3.06 8.31
CA ALA A 162 1.67 -3.52 6.96
C ALA A 162 1.17 -4.95 6.69
N ASN A 163 1.18 -5.83 7.68
CA ASN A 163 0.67 -7.20 7.56
C ASN A 163 -0.85 -7.28 7.56
N SER A 164 -1.55 -6.24 8.02
CA SER A 164 -3.02 -6.15 7.96
C SER A 164 -3.54 -5.73 6.59
N ILE A 165 -2.66 -5.24 5.71
CA ILE A 165 -3.00 -4.86 4.34
C ILE A 165 -3.21 -6.12 3.51
N THR A 166 -4.41 -6.25 2.96
CA THR A 166 -4.82 -7.40 2.18
C THR A 166 -5.82 -6.98 1.10
N TYR A 167 -6.28 -7.94 0.31
CA TYR A 167 -7.26 -7.74 -0.74
C TYR A 167 -8.36 -8.80 -0.68
N GLN A 168 -9.49 -8.48 -1.30
CA GLN A 168 -10.56 -9.43 -1.59
C GLN A 168 -11.12 -9.20 -2.99
N VAL A 169 -11.43 -10.30 -3.69
CA VAL A 169 -12.16 -10.25 -4.95
C VAL A 169 -13.64 -10.49 -4.66
N VAL A 170 -14.46 -9.50 -4.98
CA VAL A 170 -15.90 -9.49 -4.67
C VAL A 170 -16.71 -9.21 -5.93
N LYS A 171 -18.00 -9.53 -5.89
CA LYS A 171 -18.93 -9.11 -6.95
C LYS A 171 -19.18 -7.61 -6.85
N LYS A 172 -19.28 -6.95 -8.01
CA LYS A 172 -19.68 -5.54 -8.10
C LYS A 172 -21.13 -5.36 -7.67
#